data_AF-Q01UI6-F1
#
_entry.id   AF-Q01UI6-F1
#
_cell.length_a   1.000
_cell.length_b   1.000
_cell.length_c   1.000
_cell.angle_alpha   90.00
_cell.angle_beta   90.00
_cell.angle_gamma   90.00
#
_symmetry.space_group_name_H-M   'P 1'
#
loop_
_entity.id
_entity.type
_entity.pdbx_description
1 polymer ?
#
loop_
_entity_poly.entity_id
_entity_poly.type
_entity_poly.pdbx_seq_one_letter_code
_entity_poly.pdbx_strand_id
1 'polypeptide(L)'
;MDVVLGVVQPEEIAFEQAGPPVAGKDRIAVSVEVLFREHYARIVGMLARLTGDRAHSEEIASDVFHKLSQRPALLHGADDLTAWLYRVATNAGFDALRTNSRRRKREEAAGSAGIHATAPDALDALLAEERRARVREVLGSLKPRDAQLLLLRASGLAYRELAATLGIEPGSVGTMLARAEAEFERKFRARYGEQV
;
A
#
# COMPACT_ATOMS: atom_id res chain seq x y z
N MET A 1 26.05 -50.88 63.35
CA MET A 1 26.78 -49.60 63.38
C MET A 1 26.19 -48.71 62.30
N ASP A 2 25.15 -47.99 62.69
CA ASP A 2 25.06 -46.52 62.65
C ASP A 2 25.54 -45.71 61.43
N VAL A 3 24.54 -45.03 60.83
CA VAL A 3 24.38 -43.59 60.46
C VAL A 3 25.47 -43.02 59.51
N VAL A 4 25.22 -42.20 58.47
CA VAL A 4 24.39 -40.99 58.38
C VAL A 4 24.11 -40.60 56.92
N LEU A 5 22.92 -40.03 56.72
CA LEU A 5 22.46 -39.21 55.60
C LEU A 5 23.43 -38.08 55.21
N GLY A 6 23.50 -37.75 53.92
CA GLY A 6 24.29 -36.62 53.42
C GLY A 6 23.86 -36.12 52.05
N VAL A 7 22.77 -35.34 52.03
CA VAL A 7 22.54 -34.14 51.20
C VAL A 7 22.62 -34.25 49.66
N VAL A 8 21.45 -34.10 49.05
CA VAL A 8 21.26 -33.60 47.68
C VAL A 8 21.60 -32.10 47.62
N GLN A 9 22.35 -31.65 46.62
CA GLN A 9 22.28 -30.28 46.10
C GLN A 9 22.28 -30.30 44.56
N PRO A 10 21.55 -29.36 43.88
CA PRO A 10 21.22 -29.46 42.47
C PRO A 10 21.66 -28.21 41.68
N GLU A 11 22.80 -28.23 41.00
CA GLU A 11 23.06 -27.29 39.91
C GLU A 11 24.17 -27.79 38.98
N GLU A 12 23.82 -28.04 37.72
CA GLU A 12 24.54 -27.55 36.55
C GLU A 12 23.90 -28.14 35.30
N ILE A 13 23.10 -27.31 34.64
CA ILE A 13 22.61 -27.53 33.28
C ILE A 13 23.82 -27.39 32.36
N ALA A 14 24.46 -28.52 32.04
CA ALA A 14 25.42 -28.59 30.94
C ALA A 14 24.63 -28.71 29.63
N PHE A 15 24.68 -27.64 28.83
CA PHE A 15 24.18 -27.57 27.46
C PHE A 15 24.83 -28.68 26.62
N GLU A 16 24.09 -29.75 26.37
CA GLU A 16 24.44 -30.76 25.38
C GLU A 16 24.31 -30.15 23.98
N GLN A 17 25.41 -30.18 23.23
CA GLN A 17 25.51 -29.64 21.89
C GLN A 17 24.60 -30.43 20.93
N ALA A 18 23.45 -29.87 20.60
CA ALA A 18 22.67 -30.30 19.44
C ALA A 18 23.38 -29.82 18.18
N GLY A 19 23.88 -30.76 17.37
CA GLY A 19 24.39 -30.51 16.02
C GLY A 19 23.36 -29.79 15.14
N PRO A 20 23.80 -29.18 14.02
CA PRO A 20 22.92 -28.35 13.19
C PRO A 20 21.70 -29.16 12.73
N PRO A 21 20.48 -28.60 12.84
CA PRO A 21 19.28 -29.26 12.38
C PRO A 21 19.38 -29.48 10.86
N VAL A 22 19.16 -30.73 10.50
CA VAL A 22 19.16 -31.28 9.14
C VAL A 22 18.23 -30.48 8.23
N ALA A 23 18.70 -30.21 7.01
CA ALA A 23 18.06 -29.41 5.98
C ALA A 23 16.59 -29.80 5.71
N GLY A 24 15.68 -28.84 5.88
CA GLY A 24 14.28 -28.92 5.47
C GLY A 24 13.93 -27.74 4.56
N LYS A 25 13.74 -28.03 3.26
CA LYS A 25 13.19 -27.17 2.17
C LYS A 25 13.48 -25.66 2.30
N ASP A 26 14.43 -25.19 1.50
CA ASP A 26 14.77 -23.79 1.22
C ASP A 26 13.55 -22.85 1.20
N ARG A 27 13.19 -22.29 2.35
CA ARG A 27 12.42 -21.05 2.40
C ARG A 27 13.43 -19.94 2.21
N ILE A 28 13.59 -19.47 0.97
CA ILE A 28 14.37 -18.28 0.69
C ILE A 28 13.77 -17.16 1.53
N ALA A 29 14.48 -16.72 2.57
CA ALA A 29 14.13 -15.52 3.29
C ALA A 29 14.29 -14.36 2.30
N VAL A 30 13.17 -13.77 1.87
CA VAL A 30 13.20 -12.60 1.00
C VAL A 30 13.75 -11.44 1.82
N SER A 31 14.80 -10.77 1.33
CA SER A 31 15.34 -9.60 2.02
C SER A 31 14.52 -8.35 1.68
N VAL A 32 14.46 -7.41 2.63
CA VAL A 32 13.84 -6.09 2.42
C VAL A 32 14.46 -5.36 1.22
N GLU A 33 15.77 -5.54 1.01
CA GLU A 33 16.49 -4.93 -0.11
C GLU A 33 15.99 -5.40 -1.47
N VAL A 34 15.73 -6.70 -1.64
CA VAL A 34 15.19 -7.26 -2.89
C VAL A 34 13.81 -6.66 -3.17
N LEU A 35 12.92 -6.67 -2.17
CA LEU A 35 11.58 -6.10 -2.31
C LEU A 35 11.61 -4.60 -2.60
N PHE A 36 12.56 -3.87 -1.98
CA PHE A 36 12.74 -2.45 -2.23
C PHE A 36 13.09 -2.21 -3.71
N ARG A 37 14.12 -2.91 -4.22
CA ARG A 37 14.57 -2.78 -5.61
C ARG A 37 13.45 -3.13 -6.60
N GLU A 38 12.63 -4.14 -6.29
CA GLU A 38 11.56 -4.61 -7.17
C GLU A 38 10.28 -3.77 -7.13
N HIS A 39 9.91 -3.22 -5.97
CA HIS A 39 8.58 -2.64 -5.79
C HIS A 39 8.57 -1.14 -5.51
N TYR A 40 9.66 -0.54 -5.03
CA TYR A 40 9.67 0.88 -4.63
C TYR A 40 9.21 1.82 -5.74
N ALA A 41 9.83 1.73 -6.93
CA ALA A 41 9.49 2.61 -8.06
C ALA A 41 8.03 2.45 -8.52
N ARG A 42 7.50 1.22 -8.51
CA ARG A 42 6.11 0.95 -8.89
C ARG A 42 5.13 1.50 -7.86
N ILE A 43 5.43 1.36 -6.56
CA ILE A 43 4.64 1.92 -5.47
C ILE A 43 4.65 3.45 -5.54
N VAL A 44 5.82 4.07 -5.68
CA VAL A 44 5.93 5.53 -5.82
C VAL A 44 5.16 6.03 -7.04
N GLY A 45 5.26 5.37 -8.19
CA GLY A 45 4.51 5.76 -9.39
C GLY A 45 3.00 5.64 -9.21
N MET A 46 2.54 4.59 -8.53
CA MET A 46 1.12 4.42 -8.16
C MET A 46 0.65 5.52 -7.22
N LEU A 47 1.40 5.80 -6.16
CA LEU A 47 1.07 6.82 -5.17
C LEU A 47 1.09 8.22 -5.79
N ALA A 48 2.07 8.52 -6.66
CA ALA A 48 2.16 9.81 -7.33
C ALA A 48 0.96 10.08 -8.23
N ARG A 49 0.42 9.05 -8.91
CA ARG A 49 -0.85 9.19 -9.66
C ARG A 49 -2.05 9.44 -8.74
N LEU A 50 -2.04 8.84 -7.56
CA LEU A 50 -3.13 8.94 -6.58
C LEU A 50 -3.13 10.29 -5.84
N THR A 51 -1.97 10.77 -5.42
CA THR A 51 -1.81 11.99 -4.61
C THR A 51 -1.59 13.22 -5.49
N GLY A 52 -0.97 13.05 -6.66
CA GLY A 52 -0.39 14.10 -7.51
C GLY A 52 0.73 14.89 -6.84
N ASP A 53 1.36 14.32 -5.82
CA ASP A 53 2.55 14.86 -5.18
C ASP A 53 3.61 13.76 -5.16
N ARG A 54 4.64 13.93 -6.00
CA ARG A 54 5.69 12.93 -6.16
C ARG A 54 6.56 12.83 -4.91
N ALA A 55 6.92 13.96 -4.31
CA ALA A 55 7.79 13.99 -3.12
C ALA A 55 7.09 13.30 -1.94
N HIS A 56 5.83 13.67 -1.69
CA HIS A 56 5.06 13.04 -0.63
C HIS A 56 4.81 11.53 -0.88
N SER A 57 4.73 11.13 -2.15
CA SER A 57 4.61 9.71 -2.51
C SER A 57 5.88 8.90 -2.22
N GLU A 58 7.06 9.50 -2.37
CA GLU A 58 8.34 8.91 -2.01
C GLU A 58 8.50 8.78 -0.49
N GLU A 59 8.04 9.77 0.27
CA GLU A 59 7.96 9.71 1.73
C GLU A 59 7.07 8.55 2.19
N ILE A 60 5.83 8.46 1.68
CA ILE A 60 4.90 7.37 2.03
C ILE A 60 5.51 6.01 1.69
N ALA A 61 6.12 5.86 0.51
CA ALA A 61 6.76 4.61 0.12
C ALA A 61 7.92 4.25 1.06
N SER A 62 8.77 5.22 1.39
CA SER A 62 9.89 5.04 2.31
C SER A 62 9.42 4.58 3.69
N ASP A 63 8.36 5.19 4.22
CA ASP A 63 7.73 4.79 5.49
C ASP A 63 7.18 3.36 5.45
N VAL A 64 6.61 2.93 4.34
CA VAL A 64 6.11 1.55 4.17
C VAL A 64 7.26 0.54 4.22
N PHE A 65 8.36 0.80 3.51
CA PHE A 65 9.54 -0.06 3.54
C PHE A 65 10.27 -0.01 4.89
N HIS A 66 10.26 1.13 5.56
CA HIS A 66 10.75 1.23 6.94
C HIS A 66 9.90 0.36 7.88
N LYS A 67 8.56 0.42 7.80
CA LYS A 67 7.68 -0.46 8.57
C LYS A 67 7.91 -1.94 8.27
N LEU A 68 8.24 -2.28 7.03
CA LEU A 68 8.61 -3.64 6.65
C LEU A 68 9.90 -4.08 7.34
N SER A 69 10.95 -3.24 7.37
CA SER A 69 12.23 -3.58 8.00
C SER A 69 12.12 -3.80 9.51
N GLN A 70 11.15 -3.16 10.16
CA GLN A 70 10.83 -3.39 11.57
C GLN A 70 10.04 -4.69 11.84
N ARG A 71 9.66 -5.44 10.81
CA ARG A 71 8.80 -6.64 10.91
C ARG A 71 9.40 -7.86 10.21
N PRO A 72 10.58 -8.35 10.65
CA PRO A 72 11.27 -9.47 10.01
C PRO A 72 10.44 -10.77 10.00
N ALA A 73 9.49 -10.94 10.93
CA ALA A 73 8.58 -12.07 10.94
C ALA A 73 7.76 -12.21 9.64
N LEU A 74 7.39 -11.09 9.00
CA LEU A 74 6.65 -11.08 7.74
C LEU A 74 7.46 -11.59 6.54
N LEU A 75 8.80 -11.61 6.64
CA LEU A 75 9.70 -12.06 5.57
C LEU A 75 9.67 -13.57 5.32
N HIS A 76 9.03 -14.34 6.21
CA HIS A 76 8.92 -15.79 6.08
C HIS A 76 7.78 -16.21 5.12
N GLY A 77 6.90 -15.30 4.67
CA GLY A 77 5.79 -15.58 3.74
C GLY A 77 5.76 -14.61 2.56
N ALA A 78 6.41 -14.96 1.44
CA ALA A 78 6.65 -14.06 0.31
C ALA A 78 5.36 -13.53 -0.38
N ASP A 79 4.36 -14.40 -0.63
CA ASP A 79 3.14 -14.00 -1.34
C ASP A 79 2.23 -13.08 -0.50
N ASP A 80 2.23 -13.24 0.83
CA ASP A 80 1.53 -12.34 1.75
C ASP A 80 2.26 -10.99 1.88
N LEU A 81 3.57 -10.97 1.63
CA LEU A 81 4.39 -9.80 1.84
C LEU A 81 4.20 -8.71 0.78
N THR A 82 4.19 -9.09 -0.51
CA THR A 82 3.89 -8.15 -1.59
C THR A 82 2.45 -7.64 -1.45
N ALA A 83 1.49 -8.53 -1.16
CA ALA A 83 0.12 -8.14 -0.87
C ALA A 83 0.03 -7.14 0.31
N TRP A 84 0.78 -7.38 1.38
CA TRP A 84 0.88 -6.46 2.51
C TRP A 84 1.47 -5.11 2.12
N LEU A 85 2.55 -5.06 1.33
CA LEU A 85 3.17 -3.83 0.85
C LEU A 85 2.18 -2.95 0.09
N TYR A 86 1.50 -3.51 -0.91
CA TYR A 86 0.51 -2.78 -1.70
C TYR A 86 -0.70 -2.35 -0.86
N ARG A 87 -1.14 -3.17 0.10
CA ARG A 87 -2.23 -2.83 1.03
C ARG A 87 -1.86 -1.62 1.90
N VAL A 88 -0.70 -1.66 2.54
CA VAL A 88 -0.26 -0.56 3.44
C VAL A 88 0.00 0.71 2.64
N ALA A 89 0.67 0.60 1.48
CA ALA A 89 0.93 1.75 0.62
C ALA A 89 -0.37 2.40 0.12
N THR A 90 -1.32 1.61 -0.40
CA THR A 90 -2.58 2.17 -0.90
C THR A 90 -3.44 2.76 0.22
N ASN A 91 -3.50 2.15 1.40
CA ASN A 91 -4.13 2.73 2.58
C ASN A 91 -3.57 4.14 2.87
N ALA A 92 -2.25 4.24 3.02
CA ALA A 92 -1.58 5.51 3.31
C ALA A 92 -1.79 6.55 2.20
N GLY A 93 -1.72 6.13 0.94
CA GLY A 93 -1.97 7.01 -0.21
C GLY A 93 -3.39 7.57 -0.25
N PHE A 94 -4.40 6.75 0.06
CA PHE A 94 -5.80 7.21 0.12
C PHE A 94 -6.04 8.14 1.32
N ASP A 95 -5.37 7.90 2.44
CA ASP A 95 -5.43 8.79 3.61
C ASP A 95 -4.80 10.15 3.30
N ALA A 96 -3.65 10.17 2.60
CA ALA A 96 -3.02 11.38 2.11
C ALA A 96 -3.94 12.14 1.13
N LEU A 97 -4.52 11.44 0.15
CA LEU A 97 -5.46 12.02 -0.81
C LEU A 97 -6.65 12.71 -0.11
N ARG A 98 -7.28 12.02 0.86
CA ARG A 98 -8.42 12.58 1.60
C ARG A 98 -8.01 13.76 2.48
N THR A 99 -6.82 13.71 3.08
CA THR A 99 -6.28 14.81 3.89
C THR A 99 -6.01 16.04 3.04
N ASN A 100 -5.36 15.89 1.88
CA ASN A 100 -5.10 16.97 0.94
C ASN A 100 -6.39 17.57 0.38
N SER A 101 -7.40 16.75 0.07
CA SER A 101 -8.71 17.24 -0.35
C SER A 101 -9.39 18.09 0.72
N ARG A 102 -9.36 17.66 1.99
CA ARG A 102 -9.92 18.43 3.12
C ARG A 102 -9.17 19.74 3.33
N ARG A 103 -7.83 19.72 3.25
CA ARG A 103 -6.99 20.91 3.39
C ARG A 103 -7.30 21.93 2.29
N ARG A 104 -7.30 21.52 1.03
CA ARG A 104 -7.60 22.39 -0.12
C ARG A 104 -8.97 23.06 0.01
N LYS A 105 -10.01 22.30 0.40
CA LYS A 105 -11.36 22.87 0.64
C LYS A 105 -11.37 23.95 1.72
N ARG A 106 -10.54 23.82 2.77
CA ARG A 106 -10.41 24.85 3.81
C ARG A 106 -9.66 26.08 3.31
N GLU A 107 -8.61 25.89 2.51
CA GLU A 107 -7.83 26.98 1.90
C GLU A 107 -8.66 27.78 0.88
N GLU A 108 -9.45 27.08 0.05
CA GLU A 108 -10.42 27.69 -0.87
C GLU A 108 -11.48 28.50 -0.10
N ALA A 109 -12.04 27.93 0.97
CA ALA A 109 -13.00 28.63 1.84
C ALA A 109 -12.38 29.86 2.56
N ALA A 110 -11.07 29.84 2.79
CA ALA A 110 -10.30 30.94 3.39
C ALA A 110 -9.82 31.98 2.35
N GLY A 111 -10.16 31.83 1.07
CA GLY A 111 -9.83 32.80 0.01
C GLY A 111 -8.38 32.79 -0.46
N SER A 112 -7.63 31.71 -0.23
CA SER A 112 -6.18 31.66 -0.52
C SER A 112 -5.84 30.95 -1.84
N ALA A 113 -6.53 31.27 -2.93
CA ALA A 113 -6.25 30.67 -4.24
C ALA A 113 -5.06 31.38 -4.93
N GLY A 114 -3.89 30.76 -4.90
CA GLY A 114 -2.70 31.22 -5.62
C GLY A 114 -2.86 31.12 -7.15
N ILE A 115 -2.50 32.19 -7.86
CA ILE A 115 -2.54 32.30 -9.32
C ILE A 115 -1.30 31.63 -9.92
N HIS A 116 -1.47 30.67 -10.82
CA HIS A 116 -0.38 30.15 -11.66
C HIS A 116 -0.46 30.73 -13.07
N ALA A 117 0.60 31.43 -13.50
CA ALA A 117 0.77 31.93 -14.86
C ALA A 117 1.08 30.78 -15.82
N THR A 118 0.50 30.80 -17.03
CA THR A 118 0.61 29.71 -18.01
C THR A 118 1.27 30.16 -19.31
N ALA A 119 2.19 29.33 -19.81
CA ALA A 119 2.81 29.40 -21.14
C ALA A 119 2.04 28.49 -22.14
N PRO A 120 2.30 28.56 -23.46
CA PRO A 120 1.47 27.89 -24.47
C PRO A 120 1.48 26.35 -24.43
N ASP A 121 2.60 25.71 -24.06
CA ASP A 121 2.71 24.25 -23.80
C ASP A 121 2.06 23.85 -22.45
N ALA A 122 1.63 24.83 -21.66
CA ALA A 122 1.00 24.59 -20.38
C ALA A 122 -0.49 24.27 -20.50
N LEU A 123 -1.15 24.54 -21.64
CA LEU A 123 -2.60 24.29 -21.76
C LEU A 123 -2.92 22.79 -21.77
N ASP A 124 -2.24 21.99 -22.58
CA ASP A 124 -2.47 20.54 -22.63
C ASP A 124 -2.07 19.87 -21.32
N ALA A 125 -0.96 20.31 -20.72
CA ALA A 125 -0.54 19.85 -19.40
C ALA A 125 -1.56 20.21 -18.31
N LEU A 126 -2.13 21.42 -18.36
CA LEU A 126 -3.15 21.90 -17.43
C LEU A 126 -4.45 21.10 -17.58
N LEU A 127 -4.92 20.88 -18.81
CA LEU A 127 -6.12 20.07 -19.08
C LEU A 127 -5.94 18.62 -18.63
N ALA A 128 -4.76 18.04 -18.87
CA ALA A 128 -4.43 16.70 -18.39
C ALA A 128 -4.43 16.65 -16.86
N GLU A 129 -3.86 17.66 -16.19
CA GLU A 129 -3.83 17.74 -14.74
C GLU A 129 -5.21 17.97 -14.13
N GLU A 130 -6.04 18.79 -14.77
CA GLU A 130 -7.44 18.98 -14.38
C GLU A 130 -8.21 17.65 -14.45
N ARG A 131 -8.04 16.90 -15.54
CA ARG A 131 -8.65 15.56 -15.68
C ARG A 131 -8.18 14.62 -14.57
N ARG A 132 -6.88 14.59 -14.25
CA ARG A 132 -6.35 13.78 -13.14
C ARG A 132 -6.89 14.23 -11.78
N ALA A 133 -7.04 15.54 -11.57
CA ALA A 133 -7.64 16.08 -10.35
C ALA A 133 -9.10 15.62 -10.18
N ARG A 134 -9.89 15.64 -11.26
CA ARG A 134 -11.27 15.12 -11.27
C ARG A 134 -11.34 13.64 -10.93
N VAL A 135 -10.47 12.82 -11.53
CA VAL A 135 -10.36 11.38 -11.21
C VAL A 135 -10.02 11.16 -9.73
N ARG A 136 -9.00 11.86 -9.21
CA ARG A 136 -8.60 11.77 -7.80
C ARG A 136 -9.73 12.15 -6.85
N GLU A 137 -10.49 13.18 -7.19
CA GLU A 137 -11.63 13.61 -6.36
C GLU A 137 -12.73 12.53 -6.31
N VAL A 138 -13.07 11.91 -7.44
CA VAL A 138 -14.06 10.81 -7.46
C VAL A 138 -13.53 9.60 -6.70
N LEU A 139 -12.28 9.18 -6.93
CA LEU A 139 -11.64 8.09 -6.19
C LEU A 139 -11.66 8.33 -4.68
N GLY A 140 -11.38 9.55 -4.22
CA GLY A 140 -11.41 9.91 -2.80
C GLY A 140 -12.80 9.79 -2.15
N SER A 141 -13.87 9.83 -2.95
CA SER A 141 -15.27 9.76 -2.53
C SER A 141 -15.90 8.37 -2.60
N LEU A 142 -15.18 7.39 -3.15
CA LEU A 142 -15.58 5.98 -3.18
C LEU A 142 -15.38 5.32 -1.82
N LYS A 143 -16.03 4.17 -1.63
CA LYS A 143 -15.72 3.28 -0.51
C LYS A 143 -14.23 2.87 -0.59
N PRO A 144 -13.50 2.80 0.55
CA PRO A 144 -12.06 2.55 0.53
C PRO A 144 -11.65 1.33 -0.29
N ARG A 145 -12.39 0.22 -0.15
CA ARG A 145 -12.11 -1.03 -0.86
C ARG A 145 -12.28 -0.90 -2.37
N ASP A 146 -13.34 -0.25 -2.84
CA ASP A 146 -13.61 -0.05 -4.26
C ASP A 146 -12.53 0.84 -4.88
N ALA A 147 -12.15 1.91 -4.19
CA ALA A 147 -11.09 2.82 -4.64
C ALA A 147 -9.72 2.10 -4.76
N GLN A 148 -9.39 1.26 -3.78
CA GLN A 148 -8.16 0.45 -3.79
C GLN A 148 -8.16 -0.55 -4.93
N LEU A 149 -9.29 -1.24 -5.15
CA LEU A 149 -9.43 -2.22 -6.22
C LEU A 149 -9.16 -1.57 -7.59
N LEU A 150 -9.77 -0.41 -7.86
CA LEU A 150 -9.56 0.36 -9.08
C LEU A 150 -8.11 0.82 -9.24
N LEU A 151 -7.51 1.40 -8.18
CA LEU A 151 -6.13 1.90 -8.22
C LEU A 151 -5.12 0.79 -8.49
N LEU A 152 -5.25 -0.33 -7.78
CA LEU A 152 -4.35 -1.47 -7.92
C LEU A 152 -4.49 -2.12 -9.29
N ARG A 153 -5.72 -2.27 -9.79
CA ARG A 153 -5.99 -2.78 -11.15
C ARG A 153 -5.37 -1.88 -12.21
N ALA A 154 -5.57 -0.56 -12.11
CA ALA A 154 -4.98 0.44 -13.00
C ALA A 154 -3.44 0.48 -12.90
N SER A 155 -2.88 0.04 -11.78
CA SER A 155 -1.43 -0.11 -11.58
C SER A 155 -0.89 -1.47 -12.02
N GLY A 156 -1.70 -2.25 -12.75
CA GLY A 156 -1.28 -3.47 -13.43
C GLY A 156 -1.25 -4.72 -12.55
N LEU A 157 -1.88 -4.71 -11.37
CA LEU A 157 -1.98 -5.94 -10.56
C LEU A 157 -2.93 -6.93 -11.23
N ALA A 158 -2.56 -8.20 -11.20
CA ALA A 158 -3.35 -9.33 -11.66
C ALA A 158 -4.46 -9.68 -10.65
N TYR A 159 -5.50 -10.39 -11.08
CA TYR A 159 -6.66 -10.71 -10.23
C TYR A 159 -6.28 -11.45 -8.94
N ARG A 160 -5.33 -12.39 -9.03
CA ARG A 160 -4.80 -13.10 -7.86
C ARG A 160 -4.12 -12.15 -6.85
N GLU A 161 -3.41 -11.15 -7.34
CA GLU A 161 -2.69 -10.18 -6.51
C GLU A 161 -3.67 -9.20 -5.87
N LEU A 162 -4.73 -8.80 -6.59
CA LEU A 162 -5.84 -8.02 -6.04
C LEU A 162 -6.55 -8.77 -4.90
N ALA A 163 -6.84 -10.06 -5.12
CA ALA A 163 -7.47 -10.92 -4.12
C ALA A 163 -6.63 -11.00 -2.83
N ALA A 164 -5.34 -11.30 -2.96
CA ALA A 164 -4.41 -11.36 -1.84
C ALA A 164 -4.27 -9.99 -1.14
N THR A 165 -4.08 -8.91 -1.91
CA THR A 165 -3.90 -7.55 -1.38
C THR A 165 -5.13 -7.09 -0.59
N LEU A 166 -6.34 -7.37 -1.08
CA LEU A 166 -7.57 -6.89 -0.46
C LEU A 166 -8.21 -7.88 0.53
N GLY A 167 -7.68 -9.10 0.63
CA GLY A 167 -8.24 -10.16 1.47
C GLY A 167 -9.64 -10.57 1.00
N ILE A 168 -9.82 -10.70 -0.32
CA ILE A 168 -11.09 -11.10 -0.93
C ILE A 168 -10.94 -12.41 -1.70
N GLU A 169 -12.05 -13.11 -1.90
CA GLU A 169 -12.10 -14.34 -2.70
C GLU A 169 -11.69 -14.06 -4.16
N PRO A 170 -10.80 -14.86 -4.78
CA PRO A 170 -10.38 -14.66 -6.17
C PRO A 170 -11.55 -14.60 -7.17
N GLY A 171 -12.57 -15.43 -6.96
CA GLY A 171 -13.78 -15.43 -7.80
C GLY A 171 -14.63 -14.17 -7.68
N SER A 172 -14.49 -13.41 -6.59
CA SER A 172 -15.23 -12.17 -6.36
C SER A 172 -14.60 -10.94 -7.04
N VAL A 173 -13.31 -11.01 -7.41
CA VAL A 173 -12.56 -9.85 -7.94
C VAL A 173 -13.26 -9.21 -9.14
N GLY A 174 -13.69 -10.02 -10.12
CA GLY A 174 -14.33 -9.50 -11.34
C GLY A 174 -15.65 -8.76 -11.05
N THR A 175 -16.53 -9.38 -10.27
CA THR A 175 -17.81 -8.77 -9.87
C THR A 175 -17.62 -7.50 -9.04
N MET A 176 -16.63 -7.50 -8.14
CA MET A 176 -16.31 -6.32 -7.34
C MET A 176 -15.74 -5.19 -8.19
N LEU A 177 -14.89 -5.51 -9.18
CA LEU A 177 -14.31 -4.52 -10.08
C LEU A 177 -15.41 -3.86 -10.93
N ALA A 178 -16.29 -4.65 -11.54
CA ALA A 178 -17.40 -4.11 -12.33
C ALA A 178 -18.32 -3.18 -11.50
N ARG A 179 -18.60 -3.55 -10.24
CA ARG A 179 -19.37 -2.70 -9.32
C ARG A 179 -18.64 -1.41 -8.96
N ALA A 180 -17.33 -1.48 -8.71
CA ALA A 180 -16.51 -0.33 -8.40
C ALA A 180 -16.40 0.63 -9.60
N GLU A 181 -16.26 0.11 -10.82
CA GLU A 181 -16.24 0.87 -12.07
C GLU A 181 -17.58 1.57 -12.31
N ALA A 182 -18.69 0.87 -12.15
CA ALA A 182 -20.03 1.46 -12.28
C ALA A 182 -20.28 2.57 -11.25
N GLU A 183 -19.84 2.37 -10.00
CA GLU A 183 -19.96 3.39 -8.95
C GLU A 183 -19.05 4.60 -9.22
N PHE A 184 -17.82 4.37 -9.70
CA PHE A 184 -16.92 5.43 -10.15
C PHE A 184 -17.58 6.24 -11.27
N GLU A 185 -18.07 5.59 -12.32
CA GLU A 185 -18.72 6.21 -13.46
C GLU A 185 -19.94 7.02 -13.03
N ARG A 186 -20.82 6.44 -12.20
CA ARG A 186 -22.00 7.12 -11.67
C ARG A 186 -21.64 8.39 -10.93
N LYS A 187 -20.63 8.35 -10.04
CA LYS A 187 -20.18 9.54 -9.29
C LYS A 187 -19.47 10.55 -10.18
N PHE A 188 -18.70 10.09 -11.16
CA PHE A 188 -18.00 10.96 -12.10
C PHE A 188 -19.00 11.75 -12.93
N ARG A 189 -19.98 11.07 -13.54
CA ARG A 189 -21.06 11.71 -14.32
C ARG A 189 -21.90 12.66 -13.47
N ALA A 190 -22.25 12.27 -12.25
CA ALA A 190 -23.01 13.13 -11.34
C ALA A 190 -22.27 14.42 -10.96
N ARG A 191 -20.93 14.44 -11.01
CA ARG A 191 -20.11 15.59 -10.61
C ARG A 191 -19.68 16.46 -11.79
N TYR A 192 -19.40 15.88 -12.95
CA TYR A 192 -18.79 16.57 -14.10
C TYR A 192 -19.58 16.47 -15.41
N GLY A 193 -20.73 15.78 -15.44
CA GLY A 193 -21.57 15.61 -16.63
C GLY A 193 -21.21 14.40 -17.50
N GLU A 194 -21.98 14.17 -18.55
CA GLU A 194 -21.85 13.01 -19.46
C GLU A 194 -20.70 13.12 -20.47
N GLN A 195 -19.97 14.24 -20.50
CA GLN A 195 -18.85 14.43 -21.42
C GLN A 195 -17.56 13.82 -20.84
N VAL A 196 -17.37 12.52 -21.08
CA VAL A 196 -16.06 11.83 -21.03
C VAL A 196 -15.87 11.06 -22.32
#